data_AF-A0A7V9LG89-F1
#
_entry.id   AF-A0A7V9LG89-F1
#
_cell.length_a   1.000
_cell.length_b   1.000
_cell.length_c   1.000
_cell.angle_alpha   90.00
_cell.angle_beta   90.00
_cell.angle_gamma   90.00
#
_symmetry.space_group_name_H-M   'P 1'
#
loop_
_entity.id
_entity.type
_entity.pdbx_description
1 polymer ?
#
loop_
_entity_poly.entity_id
_entity_poly.type
_entity_poly.pdbx_seq_one_letter_code
_entity_poly.pdbx_strand_id
1 'polypeptide(L)'
;MTLTERVERWRARGEDEDVAGRRIHVFRRAGDGPLLLLLHGFPSSSYDWRPLLDEIPGRGVLAYDCLGFGLSEKPTDHSYTLVEQADIAVELVNRHHPGEPVFLVGHDMGTSVATELMARDIEGQAG
;
A
#
# COMPACT_ATOMS: atom_id res chain seq x y z
N MET A 1 -24.74 -3.57 -2.19
CA MET A 1 -24.09 -4.68 -2.91
C MET A 1 -23.36 -5.51 -1.88
N THR A 2 -23.57 -6.84 -1.84
CA THR A 2 -22.90 -7.72 -0.86
C THR A 2 -21.57 -8.20 -1.44
N LEU A 3 -20.51 -8.18 -0.65
CA LEU A 3 -19.22 -8.72 -1.08
C LEU A 3 -19.31 -10.25 -1.17
N THR A 4 -18.55 -10.84 -2.09
CA THR A 4 -18.45 -12.31 -2.16
C THR A 4 -17.67 -12.84 -0.97
N GLU A 5 -17.89 -14.10 -0.58
CA GLU A 5 -17.15 -14.75 0.51
C GLU A 5 -15.63 -14.65 0.32
N ARG A 6 -15.14 -14.76 -0.93
CA ARG A 6 -13.71 -14.59 -1.24
C ARG A 6 -13.20 -13.21 -0.86
N VAL A 7 -13.98 -12.16 -1.12
CA VAL A 7 -13.59 -10.78 -0.81
C VAL A 7 -13.71 -10.51 0.69
N GLU A 8 -14.74 -11.02 1.36
CA GLU A 8 -14.84 -10.93 2.84
C GLU A 8 -13.66 -11.62 3.53
N ARG A 9 -13.27 -12.81 3.06
CA ARG A 9 -12.11 -13.54 3.59
C ARG A 9 -10.80 -12.79 3.36
N TRP A 10 -10.68 -12.09 2.24
CA TRP A 10 -9.52 -11.23 1.97
C TRP A 10 -9.52 -9.99 2.87
N ARG A 11 -10.67 -9.30 2.98
CA ARG A 11 -10.83 -8.13 3.84
C ARG A 11 -10.45 -8.43 5.29
N ALA A 12 -10.83 -9.60 5.80
CA ALA A 12 -10.52 -10.03 7.16
C ALA A 12 -9.02 -10.25 7.43
N ARG A 13 -8.17 -10.30 6.40
CA ARG A 13 -6.70 -10.39 6.52
C ARG A 13 -6.01 -9.03 6.65
N GLY A 14 -6.74 -7.93 6.46
CA GLY A 14 -6.24 -6.57 6.57
C GLY A 14 -7.11 -5.72 7.50
N GLU A 15 -6.78 -4.44 7.61
CA GLU A 15 -7.51 -3.47 8.42
C GLU A 15 -7.69 -2.14 7.68
N ASP A 16 -8.75 -1.42 8.02
CA ASP A 16 -9.02 -0.09 7.47
C ASP A 16 -8.34 0.96 8.38
N GLU A 17 -7.46 1.77 7.82
CA GLU A 17 -6.77 2.88 8.50
C GLU A 17 -7.19 4.23 7.92
N ASP A 18 -7.22 5.27 8.76
CA ASP A 18 -7.31 6.66 8.29
C ASP A 18 -5.91 7.18 7.96
N VAL A 19 -5.68 7.50 6.68
CA VAL A 19 -4.40 7.93 6.13
C VAL A 19 -4.66 9.14 5.25
N ALA A 20 -4.07 10.29 5.59
CA ALA A 20 -4.32 11.56 4.90
C ALA A 20 -5.82 11.91 4.77
N GLY A 21 -6.64 11.57 5.76
CA GLY A 21 -8.08 11.81 5.75
C GLY A 21 -8.88 10.87 4.83
N ARG A 22 -8.28 9.75 4.42
CA ARG A 22 -8.89 8.71 3.58
C ARG A 22 -8.87 7.37 4.30
N ARG A 23 -9.92 6.59 4.11
CA ARG A 23 -9.93 5.20 4.58
C ARG A 23 -9.18 4.29 3.60
N ILE A 24 -8.02 3.82 4.02
CA ILE A 24 -7.14 2.94 3.24
C ILE A 24 -7.16 1.54 3.85
N HIS A 25 -7.36 0.52 3.01
CA HIS A 25 -7.29 -0.87 3.45
C HIS A 25 -5.85 -1.38 3.37
N VAL A 26 -5.32 -1.82 4.50
CA VAL A 26 -3.90 -2.12 4.72
C VAL A 26 -3.70 -3.56 5.17
N PHE A 27 -2.67 -4.20 4.64
CA PHE A 27 -2.12 -5.47 5.10
C PHE A 27 -0.75 -5.22 5.68
N ARG A 28 -0.58 -5.53 6.96
CA ARG A 28 0.74 -5.51 7.59
C ARG A 28 1.09 -6.83 8.24
N ARG A 29 2.37 -7.14 8.21
CA ARG A 29 2.97 -8.18 9.04
C ARG A 29 4.29 -7.66 9.58
N ALA A 30 4.47 -7.73 10.89
CA ALA A 30 5.75 -7.45 11.51
C ALA A 30 6.77 -8.55 11.17
N GLY A 31 8.04 -8.18 11.08
CA GLY A 31 9.14 -9.09 10.85
C GLY A 31 10.48 -8.36 10.94
N ASP A 32 11.55 -9.08 10.70
CA ASP A 32 12.91 -8.60 10.83
C ASP A 32 13.40 -7.91 9.56
N GLY A 33 14.31 -6.96 9.74
CA GLY A 33 14.97 -6.21 8.67
C GLY A 33 14.08 -5.15 8.02
N PRO A 34 14.55 -4.58 6.89
CA PRO A 34 13.83 -3.52 6.19
C PRO A 34 12.44 -3.97 5.71
N LEU A 35 11.45 -3.11 5.94
CA LEU A 35 10.06 -3.32 5.53
C LEU A 35 9.97 -3.48 4.00
N LEU A 36 9.20 -4.46 3.54
CA LEU A 36 8.85 -4.63 2.14
C LEU A 36 7.51 -3.93 1.85
N LEU A 37 7.54 -2.82 1.12
CA LEU A 37 6.36 -2.08 0.68
C LEU A 37 5.91 -2.57 -0.71
N LEU A 38 4.69 -3.08 -0.78
CA LEU A 38 4.10 -3.69 -1.97
C LEU A 38 3.04 -2.79 -2.60
N LEU A 39 3.30 -2.32 -3.83
CA LEU A 39 2.47 -1.37 -4.58
C LEU A 39 1.82 -2.06 -5.79
N HIS A 40 0.51 -2.29 -5.72
CA HIS A 40 -0.23 -2.96 -6.79
C HIS A 40 -0.44 -2.08 -8.04
N GLY A 41 -0.91 -2.70 -9.13
CA GLY A 41 -1.14 -2.03 -10.42
C GLY A 41 -2.60 -1.66 -10.68
N PHE A 42 -2.86 -1.08 -11.87
CA PHE A 42 -4.20 -0.88 -12.39
C PHE A 42 -4.67 -2.11 -13.19
N PRO A 43 -5.95 -2.52 -13.11
CA PRO A 43 -7.02 -2.06 -12.23
C PRO A 43 -7.16 -2.96 -10.98
N SER A 44 -6.06 -3.45 -10.42
CA SER A 44 -6.07 -4.50 -9.40
C SER A 44 -6.12 -3.94 -7.96
N SER A 45 -5.58 -4.68 -6.99
CA SER A 45 -5.55 -4.34 -5.56
C SER A 45 -4.42 -5.09 -4.87
N SER A 46 -4.24 -4.88 -3.57
CA SER A 46 -3.34 -5.66 -2.70
C SER A 46 -3.52 -7.18 -2.82
N TYR A 47 -4.67 -7.65 -3.30
CA TYR A 47 -4.94 -9.07 -3.57
C TYR A 47 -3.93 -9.74 -4.54
N ASP A 48 -3.27 -8.95 -5.38
CA ASP A 48 -2.19 -9.44 -6.25
C ASP A 48 -1.04 -10.04 -5.45
N TRP A 49 -0.79 -9.50 -4.26
CA TRP A 49 0.29 -9.91 -3.38
C TRP A 49 -0.04 -11.08 -2.49
N ARG A 50 -1.27 -11.61 -2.49
CA ARG A 50 -1.67 -12.72 -1.61
C ARG A 50 -0.67 -13.90 -1.60
N PRO A 51 -0.06 -14.36 -2.72
CA PRO A 51 0.88 -15.48 -2.65
C PRO A 51 2.18 -15.04 -1.98
N LEU A 52 2.65 -13.83 -2.29
CA LEU A 52 3.86 -13.25 -1.71
C LEU A 52 3.72 -13.01 -0.20
N LEU A 53 2.54 -12.57 0.23
CA LEU A 53 2.21 -12.45 1.66
C LEU A 53 2.26 -13.81 2.35
N ASP A 54 1.88 -14.90 1.68
CA ASP A 54 1.91 -16.24 2.29
C ASP A 54 3.33 -16.86 2.25
N GLU A 55 4.17 -16.47 1.29
CA GLU A 55 5.45 -17.14 0.99
C GLU A 55 6.71 -16.46 1.56
N ILE A 56 6.67 -15.18 1.98
CA ILE A 56 7.86 -14.51 2.56
C ILE A 56 7.91 -14.72 4.08
N PRO A 57 8.71 -15.67 4.62
CA PRO A 57 8.85 -15.83 6.06
C PRO A 57 9.73 -14.73 6.66
N GLY A 58 9.38 -14.29 7.87
CA GLY A 58 10.26 -13.51 8.74
C GLY A 58 10.51 -12.05 8.36
N ARG A 59 10.06 -11.57 7.19
CA ARG A 59 10.23 -10.16 6.80
C ARG A 59 8.99 -9.32 7.12
N GLY A 60 9.23 -8.08 7.56
CA GLY A 60 8.19 -7.08 7.67
C GLY A 60 7.58 -6.76 6.30
N VAL A 61 6.26 -6.74 6.19
CA VAL A 61 5.56 -6.43 4.93
C VAL A 61 4.46 -5.40 5.19
N LEU A 62 4.33 -4.46 4.26
CA LEU A 62 3.24 -3.50 4.16
C LEU A 62 2.71 -3.52 2.73
N ALA A 63 1.43 -3.83 2.56
CA ALA A 63 0.69 -3.68 1.31
C ALA A 63 -0.59 -2.92 1.60
N TYR A 64 -1.13 -2.21 0.62
CA TYR A 64 -2.40 -1.52 0.78
C TYR A 64 -3.13 -1.46 -0.55
N ASP A 65 -4.42 -1.19 -0.50
CA ASP A 65 -5.20 -0.84 -1.67
C ASP A 65 -5.05 0.66 -1.93
N CYS A 66 -4.54 1.03 -3.11
CA CYS A 66 -4.44 2.43 -3.53
C CYS A 66 -5.81 3.11 -3.42
N LEU A 67 -5.83 4.42 -3.12
CA LEU A 67 -7.07 5.19 -3.07
C LEU A 67 -7.83 5.04 -4.40
N GLY A 68 -9.11 4.70 -4.34
CA GLY A 68 -9.94 4.40 -5.52
C GLY A 68 -10.00 2.91 -5.89
N PHE A 69 -9.17 2.07 -5.30
CA PHE A 69 -9.04 0.64 -5.64
C PHE A 69 -9.47 -0.28 -4.50
N GLY A 70 -9.56 -1.58 -4.81
CA GLY A 70 -9.79 -2.66 -3.85
C GLY A 70 -10.88 -2.37 -2.81
N LEU A 71 -10.50 -2.44 -1.54
CA LEU A 71 -11.32 -2.19 -0.37
C LEU A 71 -11.11 -0.78 0.23
N SER A 72 -10.15 -0.01 -0.29
CA SER A 72 -9.97 1.40 0.06
C SER A 72 -11.13 2.27 -0.39
N GLU A 73 -11.17 3.48 0.18
CA GLU A 73 -12.15 4.51 -0.14
C GLU A 73 -12.15 4.83 -1.64
N LYS A 74 -13.34 5.18 -2.15
CA LYS A 74 -13.55 5.54 -3.56
C LYS A 74 -14.25 6.89 -3.61
N PRO A 75 -13.55 7.99 -3.31
CA PRO A 75 -14.14 9.31 -3.40
C PRO A 75 -14.73 9.56 -4.79
N THR A 76 -15.97 10.04 -4.82
CA THR A 76 -16.59 10.58 -6.03
C THR A 76 -16.11 12.02 -6.24
N ASP A 77 -16.08 12.48 -7.49
CA ASP A 77 -15.64 13.84 -7.84
C ASP A 77 -14.21 14.18 -7.39
N HIS A 78 -13.32 13.17 -7.45
CA HIS A 78 -11.93 13.28 -7.01
C HIS A 78 -10.94 13.05 -8.15
N SER A 79 -9.89 13.85 -8.20
CA SER A 79 -8.79 13.66 -9.14
C SER A 79 -7.73 12.76 -8.54
N TYR A 80 -7.72 11.50 -8.96
CA TYR A 80 -6.70 10.53 -8.56
C TYR A 80 -5.36 10.87 -9.21
N THR A 81 -4.31 11.05 -8.41
CA THR A 81 -2.97 11.35 -8.90
C THR A 81 -1.95 10.38 -8.33
N LEU A 82 -0.84 10.14 -9.07
CA LEU A 82 0.27 9.33 -8.57
C LEU A 82 0.93 9.94 -7.34
N VAL A 83 0.97 11.28 -7.27
CA VAL A 83 1.51 12.05 -6.14
C VAL A 83 0.73 11.75 -4.86
N GLU A 84 -0.60 11.76 -4.91
CA GLU A 84 -1.44 11.42 -3.75
C GLU A 84 -1.25 9.96 -3.30
N GLN A 85 -1.07 9.03 -4.25
CA GLN A 85 -0.79 7.63 -3.88
C GLN A 85 0.58 7.49 -3.19
N ALA A 86 1.58 8.30 -3.60
CA ALA A 86 2.88 8.36 -2.94
C ALA A 86 2.79 9.02 -1.56
N ASP A 87 1.97 10.06 -1.39
CA ASP A 87 1.73 10.69 -0.08
C ASP A 87 1.15 9.68 0.92
N ILE A 88 0.16 8.89 0.49
CA ILE A 88 -0.41 7.80 1.28
C ILE A 88 0.64 6.75 1.64
N ALA A 89 1.52 6.37 0.69
CA ALA A 89 2.58 5.42 0.93
C ALA A 89 3.58 5.92 2.00
N VAL A 90 4.01 7.18 1.89
CA VAL A 90 4.92 7.82 2.85
C VAL A 90 4.29 7.85 4.25
N GLU A 91 3.04 8.29 4.38
CA GLU A 91 2.34 8.33 5.67
C GLU A 91 2.22 6.94 6.29
N LEU A 92 1.90 5.91 5.50
CA LEU A 92 1.86 4.52 5.98
C LEU A 92 3.23 4.01 6.43
N VAL A 93 4.28 4.28 5.66
CA VAL A 93 5.66 3.89 6.03
C VAL A 93 6.09 4.60 7.31
N ASN A 94 5.89 5.91 7.41
CA ASN A 94 6.24 6.69 8.61
C ASN A 94 5.50 6.22 9.85
N ARG A 95 4.25 5.78 9.70
CA ARG A 95 3.47 5.24 10.82
C ARG A 95 3.95 3.88 11.31
N HIS A 96 4.37 3.00 10.40
CA HIS A 96 4.63 1.59 10.71
C HIS A 96 6.11 1.21 10.72
N HIS A 97 6.99 2.03 10.15
CA HIS A 97 8.43 1.80 10.04
C HIS A 97 9.20 3.15 9.96
N PRO A 98 9.08 4.02 10.98
CA PRO A 98 9.64 5.37 10.95
C PRO A 98 11.17 5.39 10.91
N GLY A 99 11.73 6.20 10.01
CA GLY A 99 13.17 6.51 9.96
C GLY A 99 14.07 5.35 9.57
N GLU A 100 13.51 4.25 9.06
CA GLU A 100 14.24 3.05 8.66
C GLU A 100 14.07 2.79 7.15
N PRO A 101 15.08 2.23 6.47
CA PRO A 101 14.99 1.95 5.03
C PRO A 101 13.87 0.97 4.68
N VAL A 102 13.27 1.15 3.49
CA VAL A 102 12.26 0.24 2.95
C VAL A 102 12.70 -0.34 1.60
N PHE A 103 12.24 -1.56 1.29
CA PHE A 103 12.33 -2.13 -0.05
C PHE A 103 10.99 -1.95 -0.78
N LEU A 104 11.03 -1.36 -1.97
CA LEU A 104 9.85 -1.15 -2.80
C LEU A 104 9.67 -2.29 -3.80
N VAL A 105 8.44 -2.80 -3.92
CA VAL A 105 8.02 -3.67 -5.01
C VAL A 105 6.80 -3.05 -5.68
N GLY A 106 7.00 -2.53 -6.89
CA GLY A 106 5.93 -1.94 -7.71
C GLY A 106 5.62 -2.79 -8.93
N HIS A 107 4.34 -2.84 -9.30
CA HIS A 107 3.86 -3.43 -10.55
C HIS A 107 2.92 -2.44 -11.27
N ASP A 108 3.11 -2.23 -12.58
CA ASP A 108 2.29 -1.34 -13.42
C ASP A 108 2.19 0.09 -12.85
N MET A 109 1.01 0.59 -12.48
CA MET A 109 0.79 1.88 -11.83
C MET A 109 1.60 2.00 -10.54
N GLY A 110 1.73 0.90 -9.78
CA GLY A 110 2.55 0.85 -8.57
C GLY A 110 4.03 1.13 -8.84
N THR A 111 4.54 0.85 -10.05
CA THR A 111 5.89 1.26 -10.45
C THR A 111 6.01 2.77 -10.58
N SER A 112 4.96 3.45 -11.05
CA SER A 112 4.97 4.92 -11.16
C SER A 112 4.95 5.58 -9.78
N VAL A 113 4.20 5.02 -8.83
CA VAL A 113 4.23 5.43 -7.41
C VAL A 113 5.61 5.19 -6.82
N ALA A 114 6.23 4.03 -7.08
CA ALA A 114 7.59 3.74 -6.62
C ALA A 114 8.62 4.73 -7.18
N THR A 115 8.51 5.13 -8.44
CA THR A 115 9.40 6.13 -9.05
C THR A 115 9.24 7.51 -8.40
N GLU A 116 8.01 7.94 -8.11
CA GLU A 116 7.76 9.16 -7.36
C GLU A 116 8.39 9.11 -5.96
N LEU A 117 8.24 7.99 -5.24
CA LEU A 117 8.87 7.80 -3.93
C LEU A 117 10.41 7.87 -4.00
N MET A 118 11.01 7.21 -5.00
CA MET A 118 12.47 7.25 -5.19
C MET A 118 12.96 8.66 -5.54
N ALA A 119 12.20 9.43 -6.33
CA ALA A 119 12.54 10.81 -6.63
C ALA A 119 12.56 11.67 -5.35
N ARG A 120 11.54 11.51 -4.49
CA ARG A 120 11.48 12.20 -3.19
C ARG A 120 12.63 11.80 -2.27
N ASP A 121 13.01 10.53 -2.24
CA ASP A 121 14.13 10.04 -1.42
C ASP A 121 15.45 10.70 -1.85
N ILE A 122 15.72 10.74 -3.16
CA ILE A 122 16.90 11.42 -3.73
C ILE A 122 16.92 12.91 -3.36
N GLU A 123 15.76 13.55 -3.30
CA GLU A 123 15.60 14.95 -2.95
C GLU A 123 15.53 15.22 -1.43
N GLY A 124 15.53 14.18 -0.59
CA GLY A 124 15.40 14.31 0.88
C GLY A 124 14.01 14.72 1.35
N GLN A 125 12.97 14.37 0.58
CA GLN A 125 11.56 14.72 0.80
C GLN A 125 10.67 13.51 1.11
N ALA A 126 11.22 12.30 1.21
CA ALA A 126 10.44 11.07 1.42
C ALA A 126 9.91 10.89 2.85
N GLY A 127 10.24 11.80 3.78
CA GLY A 127 9.89 11.71 5.20
C GLY A 127 11.03 11.17 6.05
#